data_AF-A0A920UHY1-F1
#
_entry.id   AF-A0A920UHY1-F1
#
_cell.length_a   1.000
_cell.length_b   1.000
_cell.length_c   1.000
_cell.angle_alpha   90.00
_cell.angle_beta   90.00
_cell.angle_gamma   90.00
#
_symmetry.space_group_name_H-M   'P 1'
#
loop_
_entity.id
_entity.type
_entity.pdbx_description
1 polymer ?
#
loop_
_entity_poly.entity_id
_entity_poly.type
_entity_poly.pdbx_seq_one_letter_code
_entity_poly.pdbx_strand_id
1 'polypeptide(L)'
;MDSGINDWGGISPLTPDHVNPEAPWPEIASLAESMEKCGKVLTERLPFFRNMLSIQGIGLTLKQILISLNQWTSKAMQEKIVGLQVNLLCFPFSISIKVC
;
A
#
# COMPACT_ATOMS: atom_id res chain seq x y z
N MET A 1 7.02 -19.38 8.67
CA MET A 1 6.18 -18.16 8.55
C MET A 1 5.24 -18.04 9.75
N ASP A 2 5.69 -18.49 10.91
CA ASP A 2 4.83 -18.89 12.04
C ASP A 2 4.99 -17.96 13.24
N SER A 3 5.58 -16.78 13.00
CA SER A 3 5.79 -15.73 14.00
C SER A 3 4.55 -14.88 14.28
N GLY A 4 3.41 -15.18 13.64
CA GLY A 4 2.17 -14.39 13.74
C GLY A 4 2.19 -13.07 12.96
N ILE A 5 3.28 -12.74 12.28
CA ILE A 5 3.39 -11.56 11.41
C ILE A 5 2.58 -11.79 10.12
N ASN A 6 1.72 -10.83 9.80
CA ASN A 6 0.86 -10.83 8.61
C ASN A 6 0.96 -9.53 7.79
N ASP A 7 1.98 -8.71 8.03
CA ASP A 7 2.25 -7.45 7.32
C ASP A 7 3.76 -7.33 7.08
N TRP A 8 4.14 -7.00 5.86
CA TRP A 8 5.53 -6.80 5.46
C TRP A 8 6.04 -5.37 5.74
N GLY A 9 5.18 -4.47 6.21
CA GLY A 9 5.50 -3.05 6.34
C GLY A 9 5.51 -2.34 4.99
N GLY A 10 6.00 -1.10 4.97
CA GLY A 10 6.05 -0.25 3.78
C GLY A 10 7.13 -0.68 2.80
N ILE A 11 6.75 -1.31 1.70
CA ILE A 11 7.62 -1.67 0.57
C ILE A 11 7.46 -0.62 -0.53
N SER A 12 8.57 -0.16 -1.12
CA SER A 12 8.53 0.75 -2.28
C SER A 12 9.23 0.16 -3.50
N PRO A 13 8.56 0.04 -4.66
CA PRO A 13 9.22 -0.29 -5.91
C PRO A 13 9.88 0.94 -6.57
N LEU A 14 9.73 2.13 -5.99
CA LEU A 14 10.11 3.41 -6.61
C LEU A 14 11.21 4.14 -5.86
N THR A 15 11.26 4.02 -4.53
CA THR A 15 12.23 4.72 -3.70
C THR A 15 13.17 3.74 -2.99
N PRO A 16 14.47 4.05 -2.85
CA PRO A 16 15.37 3.28 -2.01
C PRO A 16 14.88 3.18 -0.55
N ASP A 17 15.31 2.13 0.17
CA ASP A 17 15.09 2.08 1.61
C ASP A 17 16.05 3.07 2.29
N HIS A 18 15.50 4.03 3.02
CA HIS A 18 16.27 5.02 3.77
C HIS A 18 16.70 4.51 5.15
N VAL A 19 16.03 3.48 5.68
CA VAL A 19 16.37 2.85 6.97
C VAL A 19 17.45 1.79 6.77
N ASN A 20 17.38 1.05 5.66
CA ASN A 20 18.32 -0.01 5.32
C ASN A 20 18.86 0.14 3.88
N PRO A 21 19.74 1.12 3.61
CA PRO A 21 20.22 1.42 2.26
C PRO A 21 20.96 0.26 1.57
N GLU A 22 21.55 -0.65 2.35
CA GLU A 22 22.27 -1.83 1.87
C GLU A 22 21.35 -2.99 1.44
N ALA A 23 20.08 -2.97 1.87
CA ALA A 23 19.08 -3.97 1.51
C ALA A 23 17.97 -3.34 0.66
N PRO A 24 18.03 -3.47 -0.68
CA PRO A 24 16.98 -2.95 -1.54
C PRO A 24 15.64 -3.65 -1.26
N TRP A 25 14.54 -2.93 -1.51
CA TRP A 25 13.21 -3.50 -1.41
C TRP A 25 13.06 -4.75 -2.30
N PRO A 26 12.36 -5.79 -1.82
CA PRO A 26 12.06 -6.95 -2.65
C PRO A 26 11.12 -6.57 -3.79
N GLU A 27 11.29 -7.22 -4.94
CA GLU A 27 10.33 -7.09 -6.03
C GLU A 27 8.97 -7.69 -5.62
N ILE A 28 7.89 -6.94 -5.82
CA ILE A 28 6.53 -7.33 -5.42
C ILE A 28 6.14 -8.68 -6.02
N ALA A 29 6.48 -8.94 -7.29
CA ALA A 29 6.18 -10.19 -7.97
C ALA A 29 6.87 -11.39 -7.31
N SER A 30 8.17 -11.28 -7.00
CA SER A 30 8.93 -12.33 -6.33
C SER A 30 8.41 -12.56 -4.89
N LEU A 31 8.04 -11.49 -4.19
CA LEU A 31 7.42 -11.60 -2.87
C LEU A 31 6.08 -12.34 -2.93
N ALA A 32 5.24 -12.04 -3.92
CA ALA A 32 3.94 -12.68 -4.12
C ALA A 32 4.08 -14.18 -4.38
N GLU A 33 5.00 -14.58 -5.27
CA GLU A 33 5.30 -16.00 -5.54
C GLU A 33 5.78 -16.73 -4.28
N SER A 34 6.61 -16.06 -3.47
CA SER A 34 7.09 -16.62 -2.20
C SER A 34 5.95 -16.78 -1.19
N MET A 35 4.97 -15.88 -1.17
CA MET A 35 3.80 -16.01 -0.29
C MET A 35 2.89 -17.15 -0.74
N GLU A 36 2.69 -17.29 -2.04
CA GLU A 36 1.85 -18.34 -2.63
C GLU A 36 2.40 -19.74 -2.30
N LYS A 37 3.74 -19.91 -2.36
CA LYS A 37 4.41 -21.14 -1.90
C LYS A 37 4.17 -21.46 -0.43
N CYS A 38 3.87 -20.45 0.38
CA CYS A 38 3.49 -20.60 1.79
C CYS A 38 1.96 -20.70 1.99
N GLY A 39 1.17 -20.80 0.93
CA GLY A 39 -0.30 -20.86 0.99
C GLY A 39 -0.94 -19.53 1.41
N LYS A 40 -0.26 -18.40 1.23
CA LYS A 40 -0.72 -17.07 1.63
C LYS A 40 -0.88 -16.14 0.43
N VAL A 41 -1.79 -15.18 0.52
CA VAL A 41 -2.03 -14.21 -0.54
C VAL A 41 -1.45 -12.85 -0.17
N LEU A 42 -0.62 -12.31 -1.06
CA LEU A 42 -0.07 -10.96 -0.92
C LEU A 42 -1.13 -9.93 -1.36
N THR A 43 -1.45 -8.97 -0.50
CA THR A 43 -2.44 -7.92 -0.79
C THR A 43 -1.95 -6.55 -0.36
N GLU A 44 -2.23 -5.52 -1.14
CA GLU A 44 -1.89 -4.15 -0.75
C GLU A 44 -2.72 -3.70 0.46
N ARG A 45 -2.06 -3.07 1.43
CA ARG A 45 -2.70 -2.35 2.52
C ARG A 45 -2.82 -0.90 2.11
N LEU A 46 -4.04 -0.54 1.73
CA LEU A 46 -4.40 0.84 1.47
C LEU A 46 -4.10 1.71 2.71
N PRO A 47 -3.61 2.95 2.51
CA PRO A 47 -3.50 3.91 3.59
C PRO A 47 -4.86 4.09 4.26
N PHE A 48 -4.82 4.48 5.53
CA PHE A 48 -5.85 4.37 6.60
C PHE A 48 -7.28 4.92 6.30
N PHE A 49 -7.63 5.24 5.05
CA PHE A 49 -8.92 5.74 4.58
C PHE A 49 -10.11 4.85 4.95
N ARG A 50 -9.91 3.55 5.17
CA ARG A 50 -10.99 2.64 5.59
C ARG A 50 -11.72 3.13 6.85
N ASN A 51 -10.98 3.63 7.84
CA ASN A 51 -11.57 4.14 9.08
C ASN A 51 -12.23 5.50 8.89
N MET A 52 -11.79 6.25 7.86
CA MET A 52 -12.42 7.52 7.50
C MET A 52 -13.79 7.28 6.86
N LEU A 53 -13.95 6.26 6.02
CA LEU A 53 -15.24 5.90 5.40
C LEU A 53 -16.33 5.48 6.40
N SER A 54 -15.95 5.09 7.61
CA SER A 54 -16.86 4.71 8.70
C SER A 54 -17.27 5.88 9.61
N ILE A 55 -16.73 7.09 9.42
CA ILE A 55 -17.10 8.26 10.21
C ILE A 55 -18.56 8.63 9.90
N GLN A 56 -19.42 8.54 10.91
CA GLN A 56 -20.81 9.00 10.81
C GLN A 56 -20.81 10.51 10.54
N GLY A 57 -21.61 10.94 9.55
CA GLY A 57 -21.72 12.35 9.18
C GLY A 57 -20.76 12.81 8.06
N ILE A 58 -19.91 11.94 7.51
CA ILE A 58 -19.25 12.25 6.23
C ILE A 58 -20.31 12.33 5.12
N GLY A 59 -20.41 13.50 4.50
CA GLY A 59 -21.32 13.73 3.37
C GLY A 59 -21.03 12.80 2.19
N LEU A 60 -22.07 12.42 1.44
CA LEU A 60 -21.98 11.48 0.32
C LEU A 60 -20.92 11.89 -0.72
N THR A 61 -20.80 13.17 -1.03
CA THR A 61 -19.79 13.72 -1.95
C THR A 61 -18.37 13.44 -1.48
N LEU A 62 -18.09 13.66 -0.20
CA LEU A 62 -16.76 13.42 0.36
C LEU A 62 -16.46 11.91 0.39
N LYS A 63 -17.46 11.08 0.71
CA LYS A 63 -17.32 9.61 0.65
C LYS A 63 -16.97 9.13 -0.77
N GLN A 64 -17.63 9.68 -1.79
CA GLN A 64 -17.37 9.35 -3.19
C GLN A 64 -15.95 9.75 -3.60
N ILE A 65 -15.51 10.96 -3.22
CA ILE A 65 -14.14 11.45 -3.49
C ILE A 65 -13.12 10.51 -2.84
N LEU A 66 -13.33 10.11 -1.58
CA LEU A 66 -12.41 9.20 -0.88
C LEU A 66 -12.32 7.82 -1.53
N ILE A 67 -13.46 7.28 -1.99
CA ILE A 67 -13.47 6.01 -2.73
C ILE A 67 -12.70 6.16 -4.05
N SER A 68 -12.97 7.22 -4.81
CA SER A 68 -12.29 7.48 -6.09
C SER A 68 -10.78 7.70 -5.90
N LEU A 69 -10.37 8.45 -4.86
CA LEU A 69 -8.96 8.64 -4.52
C LEU A 69 -8.30 7.31 -4.15
N ASN A 70 -8.96 6.49 -3.34
CA ASN A 70 -8.44 5.20 -2.93
C ASN A 70 -8.32 4.20 -4.11
N GLN A 71 -9.25 4.23 -5.06
CA GLN A 71 -9.17 3.44 -6.29
C GLN A 71 -8.06 3.94 -7.22
N TRP A 72 -7.93 5.27 -7.34
CA TRP A 72 -6.88 5.87 -8.14
C TRP A 72 -5.49 5.58 -7.57
N THR A 73 -5.29 5.68 -6.25
CA THR A 73 -4.00 5.37 -5.62
C THR A 73 -3.61 3.92 -5.85
N SER A 74 -4.53 2.97 -5.66
CA SER A 74 -4.34 1.55 -5.97
C SER A 74 -3.86 1.34 -7.41
N LYS A 75 -4.56 1.95 -8.37
CA LYS A 75 -4.22 1.84 -9.80
C LYS A 75 -2.87 2.48 -10.14
N ALA A 76 -2.61 3.70 -9.69
CA ALA A 76 -1.36 4.41 -9.95
C ALA A 76 -0.14 3.66 -9.39
N MET A 77 -0.31 2.99 -8.24
CA MET A 77 0.72 2.15 -7.62
C MET A 77 1.02 0.89 -8.46
N GLN A 78 0.00 0.22 -9.02
CA GLN A 78 0.19 -0.94 -9.89
C GLN A 78 0.86 -0.57 -11.22
N GLU A 79 0.52 0.59 -11.78
CA GLU A 79 0.98 1.01 -13.11
C GLU A 79 2.33 1.78 -13.07
N LYS A 80 2.96 1.95 -11.90
CA LYS A 80 4.19 2.75 -11.69
C LYS A 80 4.09 4.18 -12.26
N ILE A 81 2.90 4.78 -12.29
CA ILE A 81 2.69 6.12 -12.85
C ILE A 81 3.14 7.17 -11.82
N VAL A 82 4.25 7.85 -12.11
CA VAL A 82 4.85 8.90 -11.26
C VAL A 82 4.53 10.27 -11.86
N GLY A 83 4.04 11.22 -11.06
CA GLY A 83 4.00 12.63 -11.50
C GLY A 83 3.16 13.62 -10.70
N LEU A 84 2.18 13.19 -9.90
CA LEU A 84 1.38 14.11 -9.08
C LEU A 84 1.88 14.12 -7.63
N GLN A 85 2.68 15.13 -7.28
CA GLN A 85 2.84 15.54 -5.88
C GLN A 85 1.49 16.08 -5.38
N VAL A 86 0.65 15.19 -4.86
CA VAL A 86 -0.52 15.60 -4.09
C VAL A 86 -0.02 15.98 -2.70
N ASN A 87 0.03 17.28 -2.41
CA ASN A 87 0.36 17.84 -1.10
C ASN A 87 -0.74 17.53 -0.07
N LEU A 88 -0.90 16.26 0.29
CA LEU A 88 -1.45 15.84 1.56
C LEU A 88 -0.29 15.26 2.35
N LEU A 89 0.02 15.88 3.48
CA LEU A 89 1.09 15.51 4.43
C LEU A 89 1.37 14.00 4.47
N CYS A 90 2.61 13.63 4.13
CA CYS A 90 3.23 12.31 4.31
C CYS A 90 2.72 11.14 3.44
N PHE A 91 3.16 11.03 2.18
CA PHE A 91 3.41 9.71 1.60
C PHE A 91 4.66 9.74 0.69
N PRO A 92 5.86 9.45 1.21
CA PRO A 92 6.84 8.78 0.35
C PRO A 92 6.17 7.47 -0.13
N PHE A 93 6.42 7.06 -1.37
CA PHE A 93 5.70 5.99 -2.10
C PHE A 93 5.93 4.58 -1.52
N SER A 94 5.67 4.38 -0.23
CA SER A 94 5.79 3.11 0.48
C SER A 94 4.39 2.52 0.66
N ILE A 95 4.19 1.35 0.07
CA ILE A 95 2.95 0.58 0.14
C ILE A 95 3.10 -0.40 1.28
N SER A 96 2.19 -0.38 2.23
CA SER A 96 2.18 -1.47 3.20
C SER A 96 1.57 -2.72 2.55
N ILE A 97 2.14 -3.90 2.78
CA ILE A 97 1.64 -5.12 2.17
C ILE A 97 1.20 -6.11 3.25
N LYS A 98 -0.04 -6.59 3.18
CA LYS A 98 -0.58 -7.61 4.05
C LYS A 98 -0.46 -9.00 3.44
N VAL A 99 -0.43 -9.98 4.31
CA VAL A 99 -0.40 -11.40 4.01
C VAL A 99 -1.66 -12.03 4.60
N CYS A 100 -2.56 -12.50 3.74
CA CYS A 100 -3.84 -13.12 4.12
C CYS A 100 -3.78 -14.64 4.02
#